data_AF-A0A8J6UQ38-F1
#
_entry.id   AF-A0A8J6UQ38-F1
#
_cell.length_a   1.000
_cell.length_b   1.000
_cell.length_c   1.000
_cell.angle_alpha   90.00
_cell.angle_beta   90.00
_cell.angle_gamma   90.00
#
_symmetry.space_group_name_H-M   'P 1'
#
loop_
_entity.id
_entity.type
_entity.pdbx_description
1 polymer ?
#
loop_
_entity_poly.entity_id
_entity_poly.type
_entity_poly.pdbx_seq_one_letter_code
_entity_poly.pdbx_strand_id
1 'polypeptide(L)' 'MVIKPLVLMITVMLGAWFGWMVGRPLGIMIAYFIAVAGASVGLSIGRLIQHQMDDD' A
#
# COMPACT_ATOMS: atom_id res chain seq x y z
N MET A 1 -32.23 28.37 -1.75
CA MET A 1 -31.60 27.31 -0.92
C MET A 1 -30.83 26.27 -1.75
N VAL A 2 -30.32 26.61 -2.95
CA VAL A 2 -29.72 25.64 -3.90
C VAL A 2 -28.18 25.63 -3.84
N ILE A 3 -27.56 26.68 -3.28
CA ILE A 3 -26.09 26.82 -3.23
C ILE A 3 -25.45 25.79 -2.29
N LYS A 4 -26.07 25.51 -1.14
CA LYS A 4 -25.56 24.55 -0.14
C LYS A 4 -25.35 23.13 -0.70
N PRO A 5 -26.32 22.49 -1.36
CA PRO A 5 -26.11 21.14 -1.89
C PRO A 5 -25.06 21.10 -3.01
N LEU A 6 -24.96 22.15 -3.83
CA LEU A 6 -23.99 22.23 -4.93
C LEU A 6 -22.55 22.32 -4.40
N VAL A 7 -22.31 23.14 -3.38
CA VAL A 7 -21.02 23.24 -2.69
C VAL A 7 -20.62 21.91 -2.05
N LEU A 8 -21.58 21.22 -1.43
CA LEU A 8 -21.34 19.92 -0.81
C LEU A 8 -20.94 18.86 -1.85
N MET A 9 -21.62 18.85 -3.00
CA MET A 9 -21.30 17.97 -4.12
C MET A 9 -19.89 18.20 -4.65
N ILE A 10 -19.51 19.46 -4.89
CA ILE A 10 -18.17 19.83 -5.36
C ILE A 10 -17.10 19.41 -4.35
N THR A 11 -17.37 19.60 -3.06
CA THR A 11 -16.42 19.25 -1.99
C THR A 11 -16.18 17.74 -1.92
N VAL A 12 -17.23 16.93 -2.05
CA VAL A 12 -17.10 15.46 -2.07
C VAL A 12 -16.37 14.99 -3.33
N MET A 13 -16.66 15.58 -4.50
CA MET A 13 -15.96 15.25 -5.75
C MET A 13 -14.46 15.58 -5.67
N LEU A 14 -14.12 16.75 -5.14
CA LEU A 14 -12.72 17.16 -4.95
C LEU A 14 -12.01 16.30 -3.90
N GLY A 15 -12.68 15.97 -2.79
CA GLY A 15 -12.12 15.08 -1.77
C GLY A 15 -11.86 13.67 -2.30
N ALA A 16 -12.78 13.12 -3.08
CA ALA A 16 -12.59 11.82 -3.74
C ALA A 16 -11.47 11.85 -4.77
N TRP A 17 -11.39 12.91 -5.58
CA TRP A 17 -10.31 13.10 -6.56
C TRP A 17 -8.94 13.19 -5.89
N PHE A 18 -8.84 14.00 -4.83
CA PHE A 18 -7.59 14.18 -4.09
C PHE A 18 -7.19 12.90 -3.36
N GLY A 19 -8.15 12.22 -2.74
CA GLY A 19 -7.96 10.91 -2.11
C GLY A 19 -7.45 9.86 -3.10
N TRP A 20 -7.97 9.84 -4.33
CA TRP A 20 -7.49 8.92 -5.37
C TRP A 20 -6.09 9.27 -5.87
N MET A 21 -5.81 10.56 -6.08
CA MET A 21 -4.53 11.05 -6.57
C MET A 21 -3.39 10.84 -5.55
N VAL A 22 -3.69 10.97 -4.25
CA VAL A 22 -2.74 10.72 -3.15
C VAL A 22 -2.68 9.22 -2.80
N GLY A 23 -3.81 8.51 -2.86
CA GLY A 23 -3.90 7.09 -2.54
C GLY A 23 -3.16 6.18 -3.53
N ARG A 24 -3.12 6.53 -4.82
CA ARG A 24 -2.37 5.77 -5.84
C ARG A 24 -0.86 5.67 -5.57
N PRO A 25 -0.11 6.78 -5.43
CA PRO A 25 1.32 6.72 -5.17
C PRO A 25 1.63 6.09 -3.80
N LEU A 26 0.84 6.39 -2.78
CA LEU A 26 1.02 5.77 -1.45
C LEU A 26 0.75 4.26 -1.47
N GLY A 27 -0.30 3.82 -2.18
CA GLY A 27 -0.62 2.39 -2.32
C GLY A 27 0.48 1.61 -3.03
N ILE A 28 1.06 2.18 -4.09
CA ILE A 28 2.20 1.58 -4.80
C ILE A 28 3.44 1.53 -3.89
N MET A 29 3.69 2.60 -3.12
CA MET A 29 4.83 2.66 -2.21
C MET A 29 4.71 1.64 -1.06
N ILE A 30 3.52 1.50 -0.47
CA ILE A 30 3.26 0.50 0.57
C ILE A 30 3.41 -0.91 0.01
N ALA A 31 2.86 -1.18 -1.18
CA ALA A 31 3.00 -2.48 -1.84
C ALA A 31 4.48 -2.83 -2.10
N TYR A 32 5.27 -1.85 -2.53
CA TYR A 32 6.72 -2.02 -2.71
C TYR A 32 7.42 -2.37 -1.39
N PHE A 33 7.15 -1.64 -0.30
CA PHE A 33 7.75 -1.94 1.00
C PHE A 33 7.36 -3.32 1.52
N ILE A 34 6.10 -3.74 1.35
CA ILE A 34 5.64 -5.08 1.72
C ILE A 34 6.36 -6.15 0.90
N ALA A 35 6.54 -5.95 -0.40
CA ALA A 35 7.24 -6.89 -1.26
C ALA A 35 8.72 -7.04 -0.86
N VAL A 36 9.41 -5.94 -0.57
CA VAL A 36 10.82 -5.95 -0.11
C VAL A 36 10.96 -6.61 1.26
N ALA A 37 10.07 -6.30 2.19
CA ALA A 37 10.07 -6.93 3.52
C ALA A 37 9.79 -8.44 3.41
N GLY A 38 8.79 -8.83 2.62
CA GLY A 38 8.46 -10.23 2.36
C GLY A 38 9.61 -11.00 1.71
N ALA A 39 10.28 -10.42 0.72
CA ALA A 39 11.46 -11.02 0.09
C ALA A 39 12.63 -11.19 1.08
N SER A 40 12.84 -10.20 1.95
CA SER A 40 13.90 -10.25 2.97
C SER A 40 13.64 -11.35 4.01
N VAL A 41 12.40 -11.43 4.51
CA VAL A 41 11.97 -12.48 5.44
C VAL A 41 12.06 -13.87 4.79
N GLY A 42 11.60 -13.99 3.53
CA GLY A 42 11.69 -15.24 2.77
C GLY A 42 13.13 -15.71 2.58
N LEU A 43 14.07 -14.80 2.31
CA LEU A 43 15.50 -15.12 2.19
C LEU A 43 16.08 -15.59 3.53
N SER A 44 15.74 -14.92 4.63
CA SER A 44 16.18 -15.31 5.98
C SER A 44 15.68 -16.69 6.37
N ILE A 45 14.39 -16.97 6.15
CA ILE A 45 13.80 -18.28 6.43
C ILE A 45 14.37 -19.35 5.51
N GLY A 46 14.54 -19.06 4.22
CA GLY A 46 15.13 -19.99 3.25
C GLY A 46 16.54 -20.41 3.65
N ARG A 47 17.38 -19.47 4.10
CA ARG A 47 18.72 -19.78 4.62
C ARG A 47 18.69 -20.62 5.88
N LEU A 48 17.73 -20.36 6.78
CA LEU A 48 17.58 -21.14 8.01
C LEU A 48 17.19 -22.58 7.70
N ILE A 49 16.23 -22.79 6.80
CA ILE A 49 15.82 -24.14 6.34
C ILE A 49 17.00 -24.84 5.66
N GLN A 50 17.71 -24.14 4.77
CA GLN A 50 18.87 -24.72 4.08
C GLN A 50 19.95 -25.17 5.07
N HIS A 51 20.25 -24.36 6.09
CA HIS A 51 21.23 -24.74 7.11
C HIS A 51 20.77 -25.97 7.90
N GLN A 52 19.49 -26.05 8.25
CA GLN A 52 18.96 -27.24 8.94
C GLN A 52 18.99 -28.51 8.08
N MET A 53 18.87 -28.38 6.76
CA MET A 53 18.96 -29.52 5.83
C MET A 53 20.39 -29.96 5.53
N ASP A 54 21.37 -29.05 5.62
CA ASP A 54 22.80 -29.37 5.42
C ASP A 54 23.42 -30.02 6.68
N ASP A 55 22.77 -29.86 7.85
CA ASP A 55 23.20 -30.42 9.13
C ASP A 55 22.67 -31.86 9.39
N ASP A 56 21.81 -32.42 8.52
CA ASP A 56 21.24 -33.79 8.58
C ASP A 56 21.96 -34.76 7.61
#